data_AF-A0A432RVI1-F1
#
_entry.id   AF-A0A432RVI1-F1
#
_cell.length_a   1.000
_cell.length_b   1.000
_cell.length_c   1.000
_cell.angle_alpha   90.00
_cell.angle_beta   90.00
_cell.angle_gamma   90.00
#
_symmetry.space_group_name_H-M   'P 1'
#
loop_
_entity.id
_entity.type
_entity.pdbx_description
1 polymer ?
#
loop_
_entity_poly.entity_id
_entity_poly.type
_entity_poly.pdbx_seq_one_letter_code
_entity_poly.pdbx_strand_id
1 'polypeptide(L)'
;MIYFNKLITLYIKNFLIITFSLIMFFVFIDFMFNKSKLPDSFNLQFLYAFYQGANALLLIYPLTLLFAMISTIIELVKKNEFISFLSLGYSFKKLYIPFFLLSISITILFISIQFSKYALFQEKAYNIKNANFSERT
;
A
#
# COMPACT_ATOMS: atom_id res chain seq x y z
N MET A 1 1.90 -11.37 -26.15
CA MET A 1 1.21 -11.85 -24.93
C MET A 1 2.18 -12.09 -23.77
N ILE A 2 3.31 -12.79 -24.00
CA ILE A 2 4.32 -13.08 -22.96
C ILE A 2 4.88 -11.82 -22.27
N TYR A 3 5.22 -10.78 -23.05
CA TYR A 3 5.69 -9.49 -22.54
C TYR A 3 4.74 -8.86 -21.50
N PHE A 4 3.44 -8.83 -21.84
CA PHE A 4 2.41 -8.20 -21.04
C PHE A 4 2.28 -8.88 -19.67
N ASN A 5 2.24 -10.22 -19.68
CA ASN A 5 2.17 -11.02 -18.46
C ASN A 5 3.39 -10.77 -17.56
N LYS A 6 4.59 -10.68 -18.14
CA LYS A 6 5.81 -10.38 -17.37
C LYS A 6 5.72 -9.03 -16.66
N LEU A 7 5.25 -7.99 -17.36
CA LEU A 7 5.06 -6.67 -16.76
C LEU A 7 4.03 -6.68 -15.63
N ILE A 8 2.91 -7.38 -15.84
CA ILE A 8 1.89 -7.51 -14.81
C ILE A 8 2.45 -8.17 -13.56
N THR A 9 3.11 -9.32 -13.71
CA THR A 9 3.70 -10.05 -12.58
C THR A 9 4.71 -9.18 -11.84
N LEU A 10 5.55 -8.44 -12.58
CA LEU A 10 6.56 -7.58 -11.98
C LEU A 10 5.95 -6.40 -11.24
N TYR A 11 4.95 -5.75 -11.83
CA TYR A 11 4.23 -4.65 -11.21
C TYR A 11 3.49 -5.07 -9.95
N ILE A 12 2.77 -6.20 -9.98
CA ILE A 12 2.07 -6.73 -8.81
C ILE A 12 3.06 -7.08 -7.68
N LYS A 13 4.19 -7.72 -8.01
CA LYS A 13 5.25 -8.02 -7.03
C LYS A 13 5.74 -6.74 -6.35
N ASN A 14 6.08 -5.73 -7.15
CA ASN A 14 6.60 -4.46 -6.64
C ASN A 14 5.53 -3.68 -5.85
N PHE A 15 4.27 -3.72 -6.30
CA PHE A 15 3.14 -3.14 -5.59
C PHE A 15 2.94 -3.74 -4.20
N LEU A 16 2.96 -5.07 -4.07
CA LEU A 16 2.81 -5.73 -2.77
C LEU A 16 3.97 -5.39 -1.82
N ILE A 17 5.21 -5.43 -2.30
CA ILE A 17 6.40 -5.11 -1.50
C ILE A 17 6.34 -3.67 -0.98
N ILE A 18 6.04 -2.71 -1.87
CA ILE A 18 6.00 -1.29 -1.53
C ILE A 18 4.83 -0.98 -0.62
N THR A 19 3.66 -1.58 -0.86
CA THR A 19 2.48 -1.44 0.00
C THR A 19 2.78 -1.89 1.42
N PHE A 20 3.34 -3.10 1.58
CA PHE A 20 3.67 -3.62 2.90
C PHE A 20 4.73 -2.76 3.61
N SER A 21 5.76 -2.33 2.87
CA SER A 21 6.81 -1.46 3.40
C SER A 21 6.25 -0.13 3.90
N LEU A 22 5.38 0.52 3.12
CA LEU A 22 4.78 1.80 3.49
C LEU A 22 3.80 1.68 4.66
N ILE A 23 2.98 0.61 4.72
CA ILE A 23 2.09 0.36 5.86
C ILE A 23 2.90 0.17 7.14
N MET A 24 3.90 -0.72 7.12
CA MET A 24 4.75 -0.97 8.29
C MET A 24 5.46 0.29 8.74
N PHE A 25 6.03 1.05 7.81
CA PHE A 25 6.69 2.32 8.13
C PHE A 25 5.73 3.31 8.77
N PHE A 26 4.53 3.47 8.21
CA PHE A 26 3.52 4.37 8.75
C PHE A 26 3.08 3.96 10.17
N VAL A 27 2.76 2.68 10.37
CA VAL A 27 2.35 2.14 11.68
C VAL A 27 3.47 2.26 12.69
N PHE A 28 4.71 1.98 12.30
CA PHE A 28 5.87 2.11 13.17
C PHE A 28 6.04 3.54 13.69
N ILE A 29 5.99 4.52 12.79
CA ILE A 29 6.09 5.94 13.14
C ILE A 29 4.93 6.37 14.05
N ASP A 30 3.71 6.00 13.69
CA ASP A 30 2.52 6.34 14.46
C ASP A 30 2.55 5.72 15.88
N PHE A 31 2.98 4.46 15.98
CA PHE A 31 3.14 3.77 17.26
C PHE A 31 4.18 4.46 18.14
N MET A 32 5.32 4.87 17.60
CA MET A 32 6.34 5.62 18.34
C MET A 32 5.82 6.96 18.87
N PHE A 33 5.08 7.71 18.06
CA PHE A 33 4.53 9.01 18.47
C PHE A 33 3.39 8.89 19.48
N ASN A 34 2.60 7.81 19.43
CA ASN A 34 1.44 7.63 20.29
C ASN A 34 1.68 6.68 21.47
N LYS A 35 2.89 6.14 21.66
CA LYS A 35 3.20 5.11 22.65
C LYS A 35 2.72 5.44 24.07
N SER A 36 2.88 6.69 24.51
CA SER A 36 2.46 7.14 25.85
C SER A 36 0.95 7.17 26.06
N LYS A 37 0.16 7.18 24.98
CA LYS A 37 -1.31 7.19 25.01
C LYS A 37 -1.90 5.77 24.89
N LEU A 38 -1.09 4.78 24.53
CA LEU A 38 -1.56 3.42 24.31
C LEU A 38 -1.66 2.63 25.62
N PRO A 39 -2.66 1.72 25.75
CA PRO A 39 -2.74 0.78 26.87
C PRO A 39 -1.49 -0.08 26.99
N ASP A 40 -1.08 -0.41 28.21
CA ASP A 40 0.07 -1.30 28.45
C ASP A 40 -0.21 -2.74 27.96
N SER A 41 -1.48 -3.09 27.76
CA SER A 41 -1.90 -4.37 27.20
C SER A 41 -1.43 -4.56 25.76
N PHE A 42 -0.56 -5.56 25.55
CA PHE A 42 -0.03 -5.93 24.23
C PHE A 42 -1.14 -6.27 23.22
N ASN A 43 -2.22 -6.92 23.66
CA ASN A 43 -3.34 -7.26 22.78
C ASN A 43 -3.99 -5.99 22.18
N LEU A 44 -4.19 -4.96 23.00
CA LEU A 44 -4.75 -3.68 22.56
C LEU A 44 -3.77 -2.91 21.67
N GLN A 45 -2.48 -2.97 21.95
CA GLN A 45 -1.45 -2.37 21.10
C GLN A 45 -1.38 -3.02 19.71
N PHE A 46 -1.45 -4.35 19.63
CA PHE A 46 -1.49 -5.07 18.37
C PHE A 46 -2.76 -4.74 17.58
N LEU A 47 -3.91 -4.73 18.24
CA LEU A 47 -5.19 -4.38 17.63
C LEU A 47 -5.22 -2.93 17.14
N TYR A 48 -4.62 -2.02 17.91
CA TYR A 48 -4.41 -0.62 17.50
C TYR A 48 -3.56 -0.54 16.23
N ALA A 49 -2.41 -1.22 16.20
CA ALA A 49 -1.52 -1.24 15.03
C ALA A 49 -2.24 -1.78 13.78
N PHE A 50 -3.08 -2.81 13.94
CA PHE A 50 -3.90 -3.34 12.85
C PHE A 50 -4.90 -2.30 12.33
N TYR A 51 -5.66 -1.63 13.19
CA TYR A 51 -6.62 -0.62 12.75
C TYR A 51 -5.96 0.62 12.16
N GLN A 52 -4.81 1.03 12.70
CA GLN A 52 -4.07 2.17 12.19
C GLN A 52 -3.41 1.85 10.83
N GLY A 53 -2.83 0.66 10.67
CA GLY A 53 -2.29 0.19 9.39
C GLY A 53 -3.39 -0.03 8.35
N ALA A 54 -4.51 -0.59 8.82
CA ALA A 54 -5.86 -0.46 8.32
C ALA A 54 -6.05 0.87 7.60
N ASN A 55 -6.29 1.90 8.40
CA ASN A 55 -6.61 3.25 7.98
C ASN A 55 -5.56 3.91 7.09
N ALA A 56 -4.28 3.66 7.35
CA ALA A 56 -3.15 4.23 6.62
C ALA A 56 -3.28 4.01 5.12
N LEU A 57 -3.81 2.84 4.70
CA LEU A 57 -4.01 2.49 3.29
C LEU A 57 -4.69 3.61 2.47
N LEU A 58 -5.63 4.36 3.03
CA LEU A 58 -6.27 5.50 2.36
C LEU A 58 -5.27 6.57 1.89
N LEU A 59 -4.27 6.87 2.73
CA LEU A 59 -3.29 7.91 2.48
C LEU A 59 -2.16 7.42 1.57
N ILE A 60 -1.68 6.21 1.82
CA ILE A 60 -0.53 5.64 1.09
C ILE A 60 -0.91 4.98 -0.23
N TYR A 61 -2.18 4.64 -0.46
CA TYR A 61 -2.63 4.01 -1.70
C TYR A 61 -2.12 4.68 -3.00
N PRO A 62 -2.34 5.99 -3.23
CA PRO A 62 -1.84 6.64 -4.45
C PRO A 62 -0.31 6.59 -4.56
N LEU A 63 0.41 6.69 -3.44
CA LEU A 63 1.87 6.59 -3.42
C LEU A 63 2.34 5.17 -3.79
N THR A 64 1.66 4.14 -3.28
CA THR A 64 2.03 2.74 -3.54
C THR A 64 1.95 2.41 -5.04
N LEU A 65 0.90 2.84 -5.73
CA LEU A 65 0.75 2.64 -7.18
C LEU A 65 1.89 3.31 -7.98
N LEU A 66 2.22 4.55 -7.62
CA LEU A 66 3.24 5.33 -8.30
C LEU A 66 4.63 4.73 -8.08
N PHE A 67 4.99 4.44 -6.82
CA PHE A 67 6.28 3.86 -6.49
C PHE A 67 6.44 2.44 -7.05
N ALA A 68 5.37 1.65 -7.10
CA ALA A 68 5.38 0.34 -7.76
C ALA A 68 5.71 0.46 -9.26
N MET A 69 5.14 1.45 -9.93
CA MET A 69 5.40 1.70 -11.34
C MET A 69 6.85 2.11 -11.56
N ILE A 70 7.34 3.07 -10.76
CA ILE A 70 8.72 3.55 -10.82
C ILE A 70 9.69 2.39 -10.56
N SER A 71 9.48 1.61 -9.50
CA SER A 71 10.32 0.46 -9.16
C SER A 71 10.34 -0.60 -10.28
N THR A 72 9.20 -0.83 -10.92
CA THR A 72 9.11 -1.76 -12.05
C THR A 72 9.90 -1.26 -13.27
N ILE A 73 9.80 0.03 -13.60
CA ILE A 73 10.59 0.62 -14.69
C ILE A 73 12.08 0.52 -14.37
N ILE A 74 12.49 0.84 -13.14
CA ILE A 74 13.88 0.72 -12.71
C ILE A 74 14.38 -0.73 -12.86
N GLU A 75 13.59 -1.73 -12.46
CA GLU A 75 13.97 -3.13 -12.60
C GLU A 75 14.12 -3.55 -14.07
N LEU A 76 13.20 -3.09 -14.95
CA LEU A 76 13.27 -3.36 -16.39
C LEU A 76 14.48 -2.68 -17.06
N VAL A 77 14.81 -1.45 -16.67
CA VAL A 77 15.97 -0.71 -17.19
C VAL A 77 17.27 -1.39 -16.72
N LYS A 78 17.38 -1.75 -15.44
CA LYS A 78 18.57 -2.45 -14.89
C LYS A 78 18.87 -3.77 -15.59
N LYS A 79 17.83 -4.48 -16.04
CA LYS A 79 17.96 -5.76 -16.75
C LYS A 79 18.06 -5.61 -18.28
N ASN A 80 18.14 -4.38 -18.80
CA ASN A 80 18.08 -4.06 -20.23
C ASN A 80 16.81 -4.58 -20.96
N GLU A 81 15.80 -4.99 -20.20
CA GLU A 81 14.55 -5.52 -20.75
C GLU A 81 13.73 -4.40 -21.39
N PHE A 82 13.71 -3.21 -20.76
CA PHE A 82 12.99 -2.06 -21.29
C PHE A 82 13.45 -1.69 -22.71
N ILE A 83 14.77 -1.62 -22.92
CA ILE A 83 15.38 -1.30 -24.22
C ILE A 83 15.16 -2.45 -25.20
N SER A 84 15.25 -3.70 -24.74
CA SER A 84 14.94 -4.87 -25.56
C SER A 84 13.50 -4.86 -26.10
N PHE A 85 12.52 -4.36 -25.34
CA PHE A 85 11.15 -4.26 -25.85
C PHE A 85 11.02 -3.16 -26.89
N LEU A 86 11.71 -2.03 -26.72
CA LEU A 86 11.75 -0.96 -27.73
C LEU A 86 12.38 -1.45 -29.05
N SER A 87 13.46 -2.22 -28.99
CA SER A 87 14.11 -2.75 -30.20
C SER A 87 13.26 -3.80 -30.93
N LEU A 88 12.38 -4.50 -30.23
CA LEU A 88 11.36 -5.40 -30.80
C LEU A 88 10.17 -4.65 -31.43
N GLY A 89 10.20 -3.31 -31.48
CA GLY A 89 9.18 -2.48 -32.11
C GLY A 89 8.01 -2.11 -31.20
N TYR A 90 8.10 -2.33 -29.89
CA TYR A 90 7.08 -1.81 -28.96
C TYR A 90 7.26 -0.29 -28.80
N SER A 91 6.17 0.46 -28.90
CA SER A 91 6.19 1.90 -28.62
C SER A 91 6.11 2.18 -27.12
N PHE A 92 6.67 3.31 -26.68
CA PHE A 92 6.55 3.77 -25.28
C PHE A 92 5.12 3.71 -24.76
N LYS A 93 4.15 4.21 -25.53
CA LYS A 93 2.71 4.16 -25.16
C LYS A 93 2.26 2.74 -24.84
N LYS A 94 2.64 1.77 -25.66
CA LYS A 94 2.28 0.35 -25.48
C LYS A 94 2.95 -0.28 -24.26
N LEU A 95 4.13 0.19 -23.88
CA LEU A 95 4.82 -0.25 -22.67
C LEU A 95 4.11 0.24 -21.39
N TYR A 96 3.39 1.37 -21.46
CA TYR A 96 2.70 1.96 -20.29
C TYR A 96 1.28 1.45 -20.04
N ILE A 97 0.58 0.98 -21.07
CA ILE A 97 -0.79 0.42 -20.98
C ILE A 97 -0.98 -0.60 -19.84
N PRO A 98 -0.07 -1.57 -19.60
CA PRO A 98 -0.23 -2.57 -18.54
C PRO A 98 -0.30 -1.93 -17.15
N PHE A 99 0.54 -0.92 -16.89
CA PHE A 99 0.54 -0.20 -15.62
C PHE A 99 -0.76 0.56 -15.39
N PHE A 100 -1.26 1.21 -16.44
CA PHE A 100 -2.51 1.96 -16.38
C PHE A 100 -3.72 1.06 -16.11
N LEU A 101 -3.84 -0.06 -16.85
CA LEU A 101 -4.94 -1.01 -16.67
C LEU A 101 -4.93 -1.62 -15.25
N LEU A 102 -3.76 -2.03 -14.76
CA LEU A 102 -3.65 -2.55 -13.40
C LEU A 102 -3.96 -1.50 -12.35
N SER A 103 -3.48 -0.26 -12.53
CA SER A 103 -3.74 0.83 -11.58
C SER A 103 -5.24 1.11 -11.48
N ILE A 104 -5.97 1.08 -12.60
CA ILE A 104 -7.43 1.19 -12.62
C ILE A 104 -8.07 -0.01 -11.89
N SER A 105 -7.68 -1.24 -12.22
CA SER A 105 -8.24 -2.44 -11.58
C SER A 105 -8.04 -2.45 -10.07
N ILE A 106 -6.83 -2.13 -9.61
CA ILE A 106 -6.51 -2.03 -8.18
C ILE A 106 -7.32 -0.89 -7.53
N THR A 107 -7.52 0.23 -8.24
CA THR A 107 -8.27 1.38 -7.70
C THR A 107 -9.75 1.06 -7.54
N ILE A 108 -10.34 0.37 -8.50
CA ILE A 108 -11.71 -0.12 -8.39
C ILE A 108 -11.82 -1.07 -7.20
N LEU A 109 -10.89 -2.03 -7.06
CA LEU A 109 -10.87 -2.95 -5.92
C LEU A 109 -10.72 -2.22 -4.58
N PHE A 110 -9.87 -1.19 -4.52
CA PHE A 110 -9.68 -0.37 -3.35
C PHE A 110 -10.97 0.38 -2.96
N ILE A 111 -11.62 1.02 -3.94
CA ILE A 111 -12.91 1.69 -3.73
C ILE A 111 -13.97 0.69 -3.26
N SER A 112 -14.02 -0.51 -3.83
CA SER A 112 -14.94 -1.57 -3.38
C SER A 112 -14.72 -1.96 -1.92
N ILE A 113 -13.46 -2.03 -1.45
CA ILE A 113 -13.13 -2.31 -0.05
C ILE A 113 -13.59 -1.16 0.86
N GLN A 114 -13.47 0.09 0.41
CA GLN A 114 -13.84 1.27 1.19
C GLN A 114 -15.35 1.40 1.44
N PHE A 115 -16.19 0.87 0.56
CA PHE A 115 -17.63 0.81 0.82
C PHE A 115 -18.03 -0.13 1.98
N SER A 116 -17.11 -0.98 2.44
CA SER A 116 -17.31 -1.83 3.61
C SER A 116 -17.16 -1.04 4.93
N LYS A 117 -17.26 -1.74 6.07
CA LYS A 117 -17.10 -1.25 7.45
C LYS A 117 -15.73 -0.60 7.77
N TYR A 118 -14.92 -0.28 6.77
CA TYR A 118 -13.59 0.30 6.94
C TYR A 118 -13.61 1.65 7.67
N ALA A 119 -14.66 2.45 7.49
CA ALA A 119 -14.87 3.70 8.24
C ALA A 119 -14.86 3.51 9.77
N LEU A 120 -15.26 2.33 10.26
CA LEU A 120 -15.27 2.02 11.70
C LEU A 120 -13.87 1.76 12.27
N PHE A 121 -12.85 1.50 11.44
CA PHE A 121 -11.51 1.21 11.94
C PHE A 121 -10.85 2.44 12.58
N GLN A 122 -11.14 3.64 12.07
CA GLN A 122 -10.66 4.88 12.69
C GLN A 122 -11.23 5.06 14.09
N GLU A 123 -12.55 4.90 14.24
CA GLU A 123 -13.24 5.01 15.53
C GLU A 123 -12.72 3.97 16.53
N LYS A 124 -12.50 2.73 16.08
CA LYS A 124 -11.94 1.68 16.93
C LYS A 124 -10.52 1.99 17.40
N ALA A 125 -9.66 2.50 16.52
CA ALA A 125 -8.31 2.92 16.91
C ALA A 125 -8.34 4.09 17.92
N TYR A 126 -9.24 5.04 17.72
CA TYR A 126 -9.46 6.17 18.63
C TYR A 126 -9.94 5.72 20.01
N ASN A 127 -10.92 4.81 20.06
CA ASN A 127 -11.46 4.28 21.30
C ASN A 127 -10.39 3.52 22.11
N ILE A 128 -9.48 2.81 21.46
CA ILE A 128 -8.37 2.13 22.15
C ILE A 128 -7.41 3.14 22.80
N LYS A 129 -7.11 4.28 22.15
CA LYS A 129 -6.31 5.35 22.75
C LYS A 129 -6.99 5.95 23.98
N ASN A 130 -8.32 6.11 23.92
CA ASN A 130 -9.08 6.82 24.95
C ASN A 130 -9.57 5.94 26.11
N ALA A 131 -9.71 4.63 25.91
CA ALA A 131 -10.06 3.69 26.99
C ALA A 131 -9.09 3.81 28.18
N ASN A 132 -7.82 4.03 27.89
CA ASN A 132 -6.75 4.23 28.85
C ASN A 132 -6.87 5.53 29.68
N PHE A 133 -7.55 6.56 29.15
CA PHE A 133 -7.77 7.82 29.86
C PHE A 133 -8.90 7.71 30.87
N SER A 134 -9.89 6.84 30.63
CA SER A 134 -11.03 6.65 31.54
C SER A 134 -10.68 5.86 32.81
N GLU A 135 -9.63 5.04 32.80
CA GLU A 135 -9.18 4.29 33.98
C GLU A 135 -8.24 5.12 34.89
N ARG A 136 -7.85 6.33 34.47
CA ARG A 136 -6.95 7.23 35.21
C ARG A 136 -7.65 8.41 35.91
N THR A 137 -8.97 8.52 35.80
CA THR A 137 -9.82 9.51 36.50
C THR A 137 -10.73 8.81 37.50
#